data_AF-A0A1A6H8V7-F1
#
_entry.id   AF-A0A1A6H8V7-F1
#
_cell.length_a   1.000
_cell.length_b   1.000
_cell.length_c   1.000
_cell.angle_alpha   90.00
_cell.angle_beta   90.00
_cell.angle_gamma   90.00
#
_symmetry.space_group_name_H-M   'P 1'
#
loop_
_entity.id
_entity.type
_entity.pdbx_description
1 polymer ?
#
loop_
_entity_poly.entity_id
_entity_poly.type
_entity_poly.pdbx_seq_one_letter_code
_entity_poly.pdbx_strand_id
1 'polypeptide(L)'
;MQQLMSQPHHEREKEVVLLRKSVAEKEQARAASDILCRSLADETHQLRRTLAATAHMCQHLAKCLDERQHAQGDVGEKSPDELGHTSRNASGESVIEKLQEENRLLKQKVTHVEDLNAKWQRYDASRDEYVKGLHAQLKRRHEPELMKKEISRLNRQLEEKINDCAEAKQELATVKMARDTALERVQMLEQQILAYKDDFKSERADRERAHSRIQELEEKVLSLMSQASQRHQDSQEPGPCRIHTGIKTAKYLEMDALEHVAPGGWRRGPGSQQMELPAEGGHICTAHRGQGDLQCPHCLRCFSDEQGEAFLRHLSECCQ
;
A
#
# COMPACT_ATOMS: atom_id res chain seq x y z
N MET A 1 -10.59 -22.62 0.17
CA MET A 1 -11.40 -22.35 -1.04
C MET A 1 -11.91 -20.90 -1.09
N GLN A 2 -12.43 -20.35 0.01
CA GLN A 2 -13.04 -19.00 0.06
C GLN A 2 -12.19 -17.84 -0.50
N GLN A 3 -10.86 -17.86 -0.29
CA GLN A 3 -9.94 -16.80 -0.78
C GLN A 3 -9.96 -16.57 -2.30
N LEU A 4 -10.22 -17.62 -3.10
CA LEU A 4 -10.28 -17.52 -4.57
C LEU A 4 -11.49 -16.71 -5.06
N MET A 5 -12.56 -16.62 -4.26
CA MET A 5 -13.76 -15.84 -4.60
C MET A 5 -13.61 -14.36 -4.22
N SER A 6 -12.83 -14.05 -3.17
CA SER A 6 -12.55 -12.66 -2.76
C SER A 6 -11.52 -11.96 -3.64
N GLN A 7 -10.62 -12.71 -4.28
CA GLN A 7 -9.51 -12.14 -5.05
C GLN A 7 -9.97 -11.28 -6.25
N PRO A 8 -10.91 -11.72 -7.12
CA PRO A 8 -11.41 -10.89 -8.22
C PRO A 8 -12.17 -9.63 -7.78
N HIS A 9 -12.79 -9.65 -6.59
CA HIS A 9 -13.44 -8.46 -6.04
C HIS A 9 -12.40 -7.41 -5.63
N HIS A 10 -11.36 -7.85 -4.93
CA HIS A 10 -10.29 -6.99 -4.45
C HIS A 10 -9.40 -6.43 -5.58
N GLU A 11 -9.31 -7.12 -6.71
CA GLU A 11 -8.67 -6.63 -7.93
C GLU A 11 -9.51 -5.52 -8.60
N ARG A 12 -10.84 -5.70 -8.69
CA ARG A 12 -11.77 -4.66 -9.19
C ARG A 12 -11.81 -3.42 -8.28
N GLU A 13 -11.73 -3.59 -6.96
CA GLU A 13 -11.62 -2.47 -6.01
C GLU A 13 -10.38 -1.60 -6.30
N LYS A 14 -9.22 -2.23 -6.52
CA LYS A 14 -7.98 -1.52 -6.88
C LYS A 14 -8.11 -0.78 -8.20
N GLU A 15 -8.69 -1.43 -9.21
CA GLU A 15 -8.96 -0.80 -10.50
C GLU A 15 -9.89 0.43 -10.36
N VAL A 16 -10.97 0.31 -9.59
CA VAL A 16 -11.88 1.44 -9.30
C VAL A 16 -11.17 2.57 -8.55
N VAL A 17 -10.25 2.28 -7.62
CA VAL A 17 -9.45 3.31 -6.93
C VAL A 17 -8.48 4.00 -7.89
N LEU A 18 -7.81 3.25 -8.78
CA LEU A 18 -6.91 3.81 -9.80
C LEU A 18 -7.67 4.65 -10.83
N LEU A 19 -8.85 4.20 -11.27
CA LEU A 19 -9.73 4.95 -12.17
C LEU A 19 -10.23 6.24 -11.52
N ARG A 20 -10.70 6.20 -10.26
CA ARG A 20 -11.09 7.40 -9.50
C ARG A 20 -9.95 8.41 -9.38
N LYS A 21 -8.73 7.95 -9.09
CA LYS A 21 -7.54 8.81 -9.07
C LYS A 21 -7.27 9.43 -10.45
N SER A 22 -7.30 8.65 -11.52
CA SER A 22 -7.07 9.15 -12.89
C SER A 22 -8.16 10.13 -13.36
N VAL A 23 -9.40 9.97 -12.91
CA VAL A 23 -10.49 10.93 -13.16
C VAL A 23 -10.22 12.25 -12.43
N ALA A 24 -9.91 12.20 -11.12
CA ALA A 24 -9.59 13.40 -10.34
C ALA A 24 -8.38 14.17 -10.91
N GLU A 25 -7.33 13.48 -11.34
CA GLU A 25 -6.16 14.08 -12.01
C GLU A 25 -6.54 14.76 -13.33
N LYS A 26 -7.43 14.16 -14.13
CA LYS A 26 -7.95 14.75 -15.39
C LYS A 26 -8.86 15.93 -15.14
N GLU A 27 -9.68 15.90 -14.08
CA GLU A 27 -10.54 17.02 -13.67
C GLU A 27 -9.72 18.20 -13.15
N GLN A 28 -8.68 17.95 -12.35
CA GLN A 28 -7.73 18.96 -11.90
C GLN A 28 -6.97 19.58 -13.08
N ALA A 29 -6.51 18.78 -14.04
CA ALA A 29 -5.84 19.27 -15.25
C ALA A 29 -6.77 20.13 -16.13
N ARG A 30 -8.05 19.73 -16.27
CA ARG A 30 -9.08 20.53 -16.96
C ARG A 30 -9.31 21.86 -16.25
N ALA A 31 -9.53 21.85 -14.94
CA ALA A 31 -9.74 23.07 -14.15
C ALA A 31 -8.56 24.04 -14.23
N ALA A 32 -7.31 23.53 -14.22
CA ALA A 32 -6.12 24.34 -14.43
C ALA A 32 -6.07 24.94 -15.84
N SER A 33 -6.38 24.15 -16.87
CA SER A 33 -6.46 24.63 -18.26
C SER A 33 -7.53 25.71 -18.44
N ASP A 34 -8.71 25.52 -17.85
CA ASP A 34 -9.82 26.49 -17.86
C ASP A 34 -9.43 27.84 -17.26
N ILE A 35 -8.67 27.84 -16.16
CA ILE A 35 -8.18 29.04 -15.49
C ILE A 35 -7.16 29.76 -16.39
N LEU A 36 -6.22 29.01 -16.99
CA LEU A 36 -5.21 29.56 -17.91
C LEU A 36 -5.86 30.16 -19.17
N CYS A 37 -6.84 29.48 -19.77
CA CYS A 37 -7.58 29.97 -20.93
C CYS A 37 -8.36 31.26 -20.62
N ARG A 38 -8.95 31.40 -19.42
CA ARG A 38 -9.61 32.63 -18.97
C ARG A 38 -8.60 33.77 -18.78
N SER A 39 -7.51 33.51 -18.05
CA SER A 39 -6.44 34.53 -17.82
C SER A 39 -5.87 35.07 -19.13
N LEU A 40 -5.57 34.18 -20.10
CA LEU A 40 -5.05 34.56 -21.40
C LEU A 40 -6.06 35.38 -22.22
N ALA A 41 -7.35 35.06 -22.10
CA ALA A 41 -8.42 35.84 -22.73
C ALA A 41 -8.55 37.23 -22.08
N ASP A 42 -8.56 37.31 -20.76
CA ASP A 42 -8.65 38.57 -20.00
C ASP A 42 -7.45 39.50 -20.26
N GLU A 43 -6.23 38.95 -20.29
CA GLU A 43 -5.02 39.66 -20.71
C GLU A 43 -5.14 40.15 -22.17
N THR A 44 -5.63 39.32 -23.09
CA THR A 44 -5.90 39.72 -24.48
C THR A 44 -6.92 40.85 -24.57
N HIS A 45 -7.99 40.80 -23.76
CA HIS A 45 -8.99 41.86 -23.66
C HIS A 45 -8.46 43.14 -22.98
N GLN A 46 -7.51 43.02 -22.06
CA GLN A 46 -6.81 44.16 -21.47
C GLN A 46 -5.87 44.82 -22.48
N LEU A 47 -5.01 44.05 -23.16
CA LEU A 47 -4.11 44.54 -24.19
C LEU A 47 -4.86 45.22 -25.34
N ARG A 48 -5.98 44.66 -25.81
CA ARG A 48 -6.85 45.30 -26.81
C ARG A 48 -7.44 46.64 -26.32
N ARG A 49 -7.87 46.74 -25.05
CA ARG A 49 -8.36 47.99 -24.47
C ARG A 49 -7.25 49.04 -24.35
N THR A 50 -6.06 48.65 -23.88
CA THR A 50 -4.89 49.54 -23.80
C THR A 50 -4.49 50.05 -25.19
N LEU A 51 -4.44 49.17 -26.19
CA LEU A 51 -4.10 49.54 -27.57
C LEU A 51 -5.14 50.48 -28.21
N ALA A 52 -6.44 50.27 -27.92
CA ALA A 52 -7.50 51.18 -28.36
C ALA A 52 -7.38 52.57 -27.68
N ALA A 53 -7.04 52.61 -26.39
CA ALA A 53 -6.82 53.85 -25.66
C ALA A 53 -5.60 54.63 -26.16
N THR A 54 -4.47 53.95 -26.41
CA THR A 54 -3.28 54.61 -26.98
C THR A 54 -3.50 55.04 -28.44
N ALA A 55 -4.24 54.27 -29.24
CA ALA A 55 -4.65 54.68 -30.58
C ALA A 55 -5.51 55.96 -30.55
N HIS A 56 -6.48 56.06 -29.64
CA HIS A 56 -7.25 57.28 -29.45
C HIS A 56 -6.40 58.48 -28.98
N MET A 57 -5.43 58.27 -28.09
CA MET A 57 -4.48 59.33 -27.71
C MET A 57 -3.65 59.80 -28.90
N CYS A 58 -3.14 58.89 -29.73
CA CYS A 58 -2.38 59.25 -30.94
C CYS A 58 -3.24 60.00 -31.96
N GLN A 59 -4.51 59.59 -32.16
CA GLN A 59 -5.46 60.31 -33.02
C GLN A 59 -5.76 61.73 -32.51
N HIS A 60 -5.95 61.89 -31.19
CA HIS A 60 -6.16 63.19 -30.57
C HIS A 60 -4.91 64.09 -30.71
N LEU A 61 -3.71 63.55 -30.50
CA LEU A 61 -2.46 64.28 -30.66
C LEU A 61 -2.22 64.72 -32.11
N ALA A 62 -2.51 63.85 -33.08
CA ALA A 62 -2.46 64.20 -34.51
C ALA A 62 -3.42 65.37 -34.82
N LYS A 63 -4.70 65.25 -34.42
CA LYS A 63 -5.70 66.31 -34.63
C LYS A 63 -5.28 67.66 -34.03
N CYS A 64 -4.72 67.67 -32.82
CA CYS A 64 -4.22 68.91 -32.20
C CYS A 64 -2.95 69.47 -32.88
N LEU A 65 -2.14 68.63 -33.54
CA LEU A 65 -1.01 69.09 -34.35
C LEU A 65 -1.47 69.66 -35.70
N ASP A 66 -2.51 69.08 -36.31
CA ASP A 66 -3.11 69.60 -37.55
C ASP A 66 -3.78 70.97 -37.30
N GLU A 67 -4.60 71.05 -36.24
CA GLU A 67 -5.24 72.30 -35.78
C GLU A 67 -4.20 73.39 -35.48
N ARG A 68 -3.08 73.03 -34.84
CA ARG A 68 -1.99 73.98 -34.55
C ARG A 68 -1.24 74.42 -35.82
N GLN A 69 -1.02 73.53 -36.78
CA GLN A 69 -0.41 73.89 -38.06
C GLN A 69 -1.30 74.82 -38.88
N HIS A 70 -2.61 74.58 -38.89
CA HIS A 70 -3.57 75.48 -39.54
C HIS A 70 -3.61 76.86 -38.86
N ALA A 71 -3.61 76.92 -37.51
CA ALA A 71 -3.57 78.17 -36.77
C ALA A 71 -2.24 78.95 -36.93
N GLN A 72 -1.13 78.26 -37.20
CA GLN A 72 0.19 78.89 -37.38
C GLN A 72 0.46 79.34 -38.83
N GLY A 73 -0.39 78.98 -39.80
CA GLY A 73 -0.27 79.39 -41.20
C GLY A 73 -0.72 80.82 -41.51
N ASP A 74 -1.43 81.49 -40.59
CA ASP A 74 -2.11 82.79 -40.83
C ASP A 74 -1.38 84.00 -40.20
N VAL A 75 -0.28 83.79 -39.46
CA VAL A 75 0.48 84.86 -38.79
C VAL A 75 1.84 85.06 -39.45
N GLY A 76 1.84 85.86 -40.50
CA GLY A 76 3.06 86.34 -41.17
C GLY A 76 3.88 87.33 -40.32
N GLU A 77 5.12 87.54 -40.76
CA GLU A 77 6.18 88.35 -40.14
C GLU A 77 5.75 89.70 -39.53
N LYS A 78 6.35 90.06 -38.38
CA LYS A 78 7.45 91.06 -38.39
C LYS A 78 8.18 91.23 -37.05
N SER A 79 9.50 91.34 -37.14
CA SER A 79 10.37 91.93 -36.12
C SER A 79 10.80 93.33 -36.57
N PRO A 80 10.92 94.31 -35.66
CA PRO A 80 11.68 95.54 -35.90
C PRO A 80 12.91 95.64 -34.99
N ASP A 81 14.04 96.08 -35.55
CA ASP A 81 15.32 96.21 -34.86
C ASP A 81 15.50 97.52 -34.04
N GLU A 82 16.59 97.49 -33.25
CA GLU A 82 17.27 98.49 -32.43
C GLU A 82 17.02 100.00 -32.66
N LEU A 83 17.13 100.79 -31.57
CA LEU A 83 17.47 102.23 -31.64
C LEU A 83 17.97 102.83 -30.30
N GLY A 84 19.05 103.62 -30.37
CA GLY A 84 19.28 104.79 -29.49
C GLY A 84 20.07 104.62 -28.17
N HIS A 85 21.40 104.82 -28.22
CA HIS A 85 22.28 104.87 -27.04
C HIS A 85 22.21 106.18 -26.21
N THR A 86 21.00 106.55 -25.78
CA THR A 86 20.74 107.35 -24.56
C THR A 86 19.67 106.68 -23.67
N SER A 87 18.89 105.75 -24.22
CA SER A 87 17.89 104.93 -23.51
C SER A 87 18.49 104.04 -22.39
N ARG A 88 19.80 103.76 -22.43
CA ARG A 88 20.45 102.67 -21.68
C ARG A 88 20.18 102.66 -20.16
N ASN A 89 20.04 103.83 -19.53
CA ASN A 89 19.85 103.90 -18.08
C ASN A 89 18.38 103.64 -17.67
N ALA A 90 17.41 104.31 -18.31
CA ALA A 90 15.98 104.05 -18.06
C ALA A 90 15.56 102.64 -18.53
N SER A 91 16.16 102.16 -19.63
CA SER A 91 16.04 100.78 -20.08
C SER A 91 16.57 99.81 -19.00
N GLY A 92 17.79 100.05 -18.50
CA GLY A 92 18.40 99.27 -17.42
C GLY A 92 17.58 99.25 -16.14
N GLU A 93 17.02 100.39 -15.73
CA GLU A 93 16.13 100.51 -14.57
C GLU A 93 14.84 99.70 -14.77
N SER A 94 14.20 99.81 -15.94
CA SER A 94 13.03 98.97 -16.28
C SER A 94 13.34 97.47 -16.37
N VAL A 95 14.59 97.10 -16.66
CA VAL A 95 15.08 95.71 -16.65
C VAL A 95 15.33 95.24 -15.21
N ILE A 96 15.85 96.11 -14.34
CA ILE A 96 16.01 95.83 -12.91
C ILE A 96 14.63 95.61 -12.25
N GLU A 97 13.62 96.43 -12.54
CA GLU A 97 12.25 96.23 -12.05
C GLU A 97 11.65 94.89 -12.51
N LYS A 98 11.79 94.55 -13.81
CA LYS A 98 11.35 93.26 -14.35
C LYS A 98 12.05 92.09 -13.67
N LEU A 99 13.37 92.16 -13.50
CA LEU A 99 14.15 91.13 -12.81
C LEU A 99 13.78 91.01 -11.32
N GLN A 100 13.41 92.11 -10.65
CA GLN A 100 12.91 92.07 -9.27
C GLN A 100 11.53 91.38 -9.18
N GLU A 101 10.62 91.68 -10.10
CA GLU A 101 9.30 91.03 -10.16
C GLU A 101 9.41 89.56 -10.57
N GLU A 102 10.25 89.21 -11.54
CA GLU A 102 10.57 87.83 -11.88
C GLU A 102 11.21 87.09 -10.68
N ASN A 103 12.10 87.75 -9.93
CA ASN A 103 12.67 87.16 -8.72
C ASN A 103 11.62 86.96 -7.61
N ARG A 104 10.63 87.86 -7.49
CA ARG A 104 9.46 87.71 -6.59
C ARG A 104 8.59 86.52 -7.02
N LEU A 105 8.28 86.41 -8.31
CA LEU A 105 7.50 85.31 -8.88
C LEU A 105 8.24 83.96 -8.78
N LEU A 106 9.56 83.93 -8.97
CA LEU A 106 10.39 82.74 -8.78
C LEU A 106 10.40 82.31 -7.31
N LYS A 107 10.53 83.23 -6.35
CA LYS A 107 10.39 82.93 -4.92
C LYS A 107 9.02 82.32 -4.60
N GLN A 108 7.93 82.88 -5.12
CA GLN A 108 6.59 82.31 -4.97
C GLN A 108 6.48 80.89 -5.55
N LYS A 109 7.03 80.67 -6.76
CA LYS A 109 7.08 79.34 -7.40
C LYS A 109 7.89 78.33 -6.59
N VAL A 110 9.04 78.73 -6.02
CA VAL A 110 9.85 77.89 -5.12
C VAL A 110 9.03 77.49 -3.89
N THR A 111 8.44 78.46 -3.18
CA THR A 111 7.60 78.15 -2.01
C THR A 111 6.43 77.23 -2.34
N HIS A 112 5.82 77.36 -3.53
CA HIS A 112 4.74 76.46 -3.97
C HIS A 112 5.22 75.03 -4.25
N VAL A 113 6.41 74.85 -4.83
CA VAL A 113 7.02 73.53 -5.05
C VAL A 113 7.47 72.90 -3.74
N GLU A 114 8.00 73.68 -2.79
CA GLU A 114 8.32 73.23 -1.43
C GLU A 114 7.05 72.74 -0.71
N ASP A 115 5.95 73.47 -0.82
CA ASP A 115 4.63 73.13 -0.27
C ASP A 115 4.07 71.81 -0.86
N LEU A 116 4.26 71.60 -2.17
CA LEU A 116 3.89 70.36 -2.88
C LEU A 116 4.79 69.18 -2.47
N ASN A 117 6.10 69.39 -2.35
CA ASN A 117 7.05 68.39 -1.88
C ASN A 117 6.72 67.97 -0.43
N ALA A 118 6.45 68.92 0.45
CA ALA A 118 6.01 68.65 1.82
C ALA A 118 4.65 67.94 1.90
N LYS A 119 3.76 68.09 0.92
CA LYS A 119 2.52 67.30 0.80
C LYS A 119 2.82 65.88 0.29
N TRP A 120 3.68 65.74 -0.71
CA TRP A 120 4.09 64.45 -1.27
C TRP A 120 4.82 63.57 -0.25
N GLN A 121 5.77 64.12 0.50
CA GLN A 121 6.49 63.41 1.58
C GLN A 121 5.55 62.88 2.66
N ARG A 122 4.51 63.65 3.05
CA ARG A 122 3.48 63.20 4.00
C ARG A 122 2.62 62.07 3.44
N TYR A 123 2.28 62.12 2.14
CA TYR A 123 1.59 61.03 1.46
C TYR A 123 2.46 59.77 1.36
N ASP A 124 3.73 59.91 1.01
CA ASP A 124 4.69 58.81 0.87
C ASP A 124 4.89 58.08 2.21
N ALA A 125 5.11 58.83 3.30
CA ALA A 125 5.19 58.30 4.66
C ALA A 125 3.89 57.60 5.10
N SER A 126 2.73 58.22 4.85
CA SER A 126 1.43 57.64 5.22
C SER A 126 1.09 56.38 4.41
N ARG A 127 1.44 56.33 3.12
CA ARG A 127 1.37 55.12 2.28
C ARG A 127 2.24 54.02 2.88
N ASP A 128 3.47 54.35 3.26
CA ASP A 128 4.42 53.41 3.84
C ASP A 128 3.95 52.84 5.19
N GLU A 129 3.36 53.66 6.05
CA GLU A 129 2.71 53.22 7.29
C GLU A 129 1.51 52.30 7.01
N TYR A 130 0.66 52.65 6.04
CA TYR A 130 -0.46 51.81 5.61
C TYR A 130 0.01 50.45 5.06
N VAL A 131 1.05 50.44 4.22
CA VAL A 131 1.65 49.21 3.68
C VAL A 131 2.28 48.37 4.79
N LYS A 132 2.99 48.97 5.76
CA LYS A 132 3.50 48.28 6.96
C LYS A 132 2.35 47.69 7.79
N GLY A 133 1.25 48.42 7.94
CA GLY A 133 0.02 47.97 8.58
C GLY A 133 -0.61 46.75 7.90
N LEU A 134 -0.73 46.75 6.57
CA LEU A 134 -1.23 45.61 5.79
C LEU A 134 -0.32 44.37 5.95
N HIS A 135 1.00 44.54 5.88
CA HIS A 135 1.94 43.44 6.11
C HIS A 135 1.82 42.87 7.53
N ALA A 136 1.65 43.72 8.55
CA ALA A 136 1.43 43.30 9.93
C ALA A 136 0.10 42.56 10.11
N GLN A 137 -0.98 42.98 9.44
CA GLN A 137 -2.27 42.26 9.45
C GLN A 137 -2.17 40.90 8.74
N LEU A 138 -1.51 40.84 7.58
CA LEU A 138 -1.29 39.60 6.84
C LEU A 138 -0.47 38.60 7.68
N LYS A 139 0.60 39.06 8.33
CA LYS A 139 1.46 38.26 9.23
C LYS A 139 0.79 37.89 10.57
N ARG A 140 -0.38 38.46 10.90
CA ARG A 140 -1.22 38.03 12.03
C ARG A 140 -2.31 37.04 11.62
N ARG A 141 -2.87 37.17 10.40
CA ARG A 141 -3.82 36.18 9.84
C ARG A 141 -3.13 34.88 9.42
N HIS A 142 -1.91 35.00 8.92
CA HIS A 142 -1.06 33.87 8.58
C HIS A 142 -0.16 33.58 9.78
N GLU A 143 -0.46 32.54 10.56
CA GLU A 143 0.44 32.02 11.60
C GLU A 143 1.25 30.82 11.05
N PRO A 144 2.34 31.05 10.28
CA PRO A 144 3.12 29.96 9.72
C PRO A 144 3.77 29.11 10.81
N GLU A 145 3.98 29.63 12.02
CA GLU A 145 4.59 28.86 13.11
C GLU A 145 3.64 27.82 13.72
N LEU A 146 2.33 28.06 13.74
CA LEU A 146 1.36 27.02 14.11
C LEU A 146 1.24 25.99 12.99
N MET A 147 1.16 26.44 11.74
CA MET A 147 1.08 25.55 10.57
C MET A 147 2.33 24.67 10.43
N LYS A 148 3.54 25.21 10.64
CA LYS A 148 4.81 24.44 10.69
C LYS A 148 4.80 23.41 11.80
N LYS A 149 4.39 23.77 13.02
CA LYS A 149 4.30 22.84 14.16
C LYS A 149 3.34 21.69 13.86
N GLU A 150 2.20 22.00 13.24
CA GLU A 150 1.22 21.00 12.84
C GLU A 150 1.75 20.09 11.71
N ILE A 151 2.42 20.64 10.70
CA ILE A 151 3.12 19.85 9.67
C ILE A 151 4.18 18.94 10.31
N SER A 152 5.01 19.43 11.24
CA SER A 152 5.97 18.60 11.96
C SER A 152 5.30 17.52 12.82
N ARG A 153 4.15 17.82 13.43
CA ARG A 153 3.35 16.87 14.22
C ARG A 153 2.78 15.75 13.35
N LEU A 154 2.22 16.11 12.19
CA LEU A 154 1.68 15.17 11.21
C LEU A 154 2.77 14.34 10.54
N ASN A 155 3.90 14.94 10.17
CA ASN A 155 5.04 14.23 9.61
C ASN A 155 5.60 13.19 10.59
N ARG A 156 5.73 13.51 11.88
CA ARG A 156 6.11 12.52 12.91
C ARG A 156 5.10 11.37 12.99
N GLN A 157 3.80 11.66 12.99
CA GLN A 157 2.77 10.62 13.02
C GLN A 157 2.73 9.76 11.75
N LEU A 158 3.06 10.33 10.59
CA LEU A 158 3.21 9.59 9.34
C LEU A 158 4.43 8.66 9.39
N GLU A 159 5.57 9.16 9.87
CA GLU A 159 6.80 8.38 10.05
C GLU A 159 6.57 7.21 11.03
N GLU A 160 5.91 7.47 12.16
CA GLU A 160 5.50 6.43 13.12
C GLU A 160 4.60 5.38 12.45
N LYS A 161 3.59 5.78 11.68
CA LYS A 161 2.71 4.84 10.97
C LYS A 161 3.38 4.10 9.82
N ILE A 162 4.42 4.68 9.20
CA ILE A 162 5.26 4.00 8.20
C ILE A 162 6.08 2.90 8.87
N ASN A 163 6.66 3.19 10.04
CA ASN A 163 7.44 2.22 10.82
C ASN A 163 6.57 1.09 11.38
N ASP A 164 5.40 1.38 11.98
CA ASP A 164 4.41 0.36 12.37
C ASP A 164 4.09 -0.58 11.19
N CYS A 165 3.90 -0.01 10.00
CA CYS A 165 3.60 -0.73 8.77
C CYS A 165 4.82 -1.41 8.13
N ALA A 166 6.05 -1.15 8.60
CA ALA A 166 7.25 -1.88 8.20
C ALA A 166 7.46 -3.09 9.12
N GLU A 167 7.30 -2.90 10.43
CA GLU A 167 7.34 -3.96 11.45
C GLU A 167 6.28 -5.04 11.16
N ALA A 168 5.01 -4.65 11.00
CA ALA A 168 3.92 -5.59 10.68
C ALA A 168 4.11 -6.33 9.33
N LYS A 169 4.84 -5.74 8.36
CA LYS A 169 5.21 -6.44 7.11
C LYS A 169 6.31 -7.47 7.35
N GLN A 170 7.28 -7.15 8.21
CA GLN A 170 8.37 -8.06 8.58
C GLN A 170 7.84 -9.25 9.39
N GLU A 171 6.93 -9.03 10.34
CA GLU A 171 6.22 -10.10 11.06
C GLU A 171 5.40 -10.97 10.09
N LEU A 172 4.66 -10.36 9.16
CA LEU A 172 3.93 -11.12 8.15
C LEU A 172 4.85 -11.93 7.23
N ALA A 173 6.09 -11.47 7.00
CA ALA A 173 7.09 -12.22 6.25
C ALA A 173 7.65 -13.41 7.06
N THR A 174 8.01 -13.23 8.33
CA THR A 174 8.50 -14.33 9.19
C THR A 174 7.43 -15.39 9.43
N VAL A 175 6.17 -14.99 9.65
CA VAL A 175 5.02 -15.91 9.78
C VAL A 175 4.78 -16.69 8.48
N LYS A 176 4.93 -16.07 7.30
CA LYS A 176 4.84 -16.78 6.01
C LYS A 176 5.94 -17.82 5.86
N MET A 177 7.20 -17.46 6.13
CA MET A 177 8.33 -18.40 6.06
C MET A 177 8.14 -19.56 7.04
N ALA A 178 7.73 -19.30 8.29
CA ALA A 178 7.45 -20.35 9.27
C ALA A 178 6.30 -21.28 8.83
N ARG A 179 5.23 -20.74 8.23
CA ARG A 179 4.14 -21.52 7.62
C ARG A 179 4.65 -22.38 6.46
N ASP A 180 5.47 -21.84 5.59
CA ASP A 180 5.93 -22.52 4.39
C ASP A 180 6.90 -23.67 4.74
N THR A 181 7.83 -23.46 5.67
CA THR A 181 8.64 -24.55 6.26
C THR A 181 7.78 -25.59 7.02
N ALA A 182 6.67 -25.19 7.64
CA ALA A 182 5.74 -26.14 8.26
C ALA A 182 4.99 -26.99 7.20
N LEU A 183 4.64 -26.42 6.05
CA LEU A 183 4.03 -27.15 4.92
C LEU A 183 5.03 -28.14 4.29
N GLU A 184 6.29 -27.74 4.10
CA GLU A 184 7.38 -28.62 3.67
C GLU A 184 7.54 -29.81 4.64
N ARG A 185 7.52 -29.54 5.96
CA ARG A 185 7.59 -30.58 6.99
C ARG A 185 6.39 -31.53 6.93
N VAL A 186 5.17 -31.04 6.67
CA VAL A 186 3.98 -31.89 6.50
C VAL A 186 4.14 -32.78 5.27
N GLN A 187 4.56 -32.25 4.12
CA GLN A 187 4.80 -33.03 2.90
C GLN A 187 5.84 -34.13 3.12
N MET A 188 6.93 -33.84 3.83
CA MET A 188 7.95 -34.84 4.19
C MET A 188 7.40 -35.96 5.09
N LEU A 189 6.50 -35.63 6.02
CA LEU A 189 5.82 -36.62 6.87
C LEU A 189 4.80 -37.46 6.08
N GLU A 190 4.10 -36.87 5.11
CA GLU A 190 3.21 -37.59 4.19
C GLU A 190 4.00 -38.60 3.35
N GLN A 191 5.17 -38.23 2.82
CA GLN A 191 6.06 -39.17 2.10
C GLN A 191 6.60 -40.27 3.03
N GLN A 192 6.94 -39.95 4.28
CA GLN A 192 7.38 -40.95 5.27
C GLN A 192 6.26 -41.97 5.59
N ILE A 193 5.01 -41.51 5.71
CA ILE A 193 3.84 -42.38 5.92
C ILE A 193 3.60 -43.28 4.70
N LEU A 194 3.78 -42.77 3.47
CA LEU A 194 3.68 -43.57 2.25
C LEU A 194 4.79 -44.63 2.17
N ALA A 195 6.04 -44.27 2.45
CA ALA A 195 7.16 -45.22 2.48
C ALA A 195 6.90 -46.36 3.48
N TYR A 196 6.63 -46.04 4.75
CA TYR A 196 6.35 -47.07 5.76
C TYR A 196 5.12 -47.91 5.42
N LYS A 197 4.07 -47.33 4.82
CA LYS A 197 2.90 -48.07 4.35
C LYS A 197 3.25 -49.10 3.28
N ASP A 198 4.24 -48.83 2.44
CA ASP A 198 4.69 -49.75 1.40
C ASP A 198 5.72 -50.77 1.93
N ASP A 199 6.58 -50.39 2.86
CA ASP A 199 7.42 -51.31 3.64
C ASP A 199 6.55 -52.36 4.36
N PHE A 200 5.50 -51.94 5.07
CA PHE A 200 4.55 -52.83 5.74
C PHE A 200 3.81 -53.77 4.77
N LYS A 201 3.56 -53.37 3.52
CA LYS A 201 3.01 -54.26 2.49
C LYS A 201 4.04 -55.30 2.03
N SER A 202 5.29 -54.90 1.83
CA SER A 202 6.34 -55.82 1.40
C SER A 202 6.62 -56.86 2.47
N GLU A 203 6.85 -56.44 3.72
CA GLU A 203 7.04 -57.32 4.88
C GLU A 203 5.85 -58.28 5.06
N ARG A 204 4.61 -57.80 4.85
CA ARG A 204 3.43 -58.68 4.84
C ARG A 204 3.50 -59.71 3.71
N ALA A 205 3.83 -59.30 2.49
CA ALA A 205 3.89 -60.20 1.33
C ALA A 205 5.03 -61.23 1.46
N ASP A 206 6.17 -60.85 2.07
CA ASP A 206 7.26 -61.77 2.41
C ASP A 206 6.86 -62.73 3.53
N ARG A 207 6.13 -62.27 4.54
CA ARG A 207 5.53 -63.15 5.56
C ARG A 207 4.53 -64.13 4.95
N GLU A 208 3.69 -63.71 4.01
CA GLU A 208 2.74 -64.57 3.31
C GLU A 208 3.47 -65.60 2.43
N ARG A 209 4.53 -65.20 1.71
CA ARG A 209 5.44 -66.13 1.02
C ARG A 209 6.06 -67.16 1.97
N ALA A 210 6.54 -66.72 3.13
CA ALA A 210 7.13 -67.60 4.15
C ALA A 210 6.09 -68.57 4.74
N HIS A 211 4.86 -68.12 4.99
CA HIS A 211 3.75 -68.96 5.47
C HIS A 211 3.40 -70.06 4.46
N SER A 212 3.23 -69.72 3.17
CA SER A 212 3.01 -70.73 2.12
C SER A 212 4.16 -71.73 2.02
N ARG A 213 5.41 -71.26 2.17
CA ARG A 213 6.58 -72.15 2.13
C ARG A 213 6.69 -73.06 3.36
N ILE A 214 6.19 -72.65 4.52
CA ILE A 214 6.07 -73.51 5.71
C ILE A 214 5.05 -74.63 5.43
N GLN A 215 3.85 -74.29 4.94
CA GLN A 215 2.81 -75.26 4.59
C GLN A 215 3.31 -76.31 3.57
N GLU A 216 3.96 -75.84 2.51
CA GLU A 216 4.66 -76.68 1.53
C GLU A 216 5.67 -77.66 2.12
N LEU A 217 6.32 -77.31 3.24
CA LEU A 217 7.32 -78.14 3.90
C LEU A 217 6.67 -79.09 4.91
N GLU A 218 5.62 -78.65 5.60
CA GLU A 218 4.78 -79.49 6.47
C GLU A 218 4.12 -80.63 5.67
N GLU A 219 3.53 -80.33 4.51
CA GLU A 219 2.99 -81.33 3.57
C GLU A 219 4.04 -82.36 3.14
N LYS A 220 5.26 -81.91 2.82
CA LYS A 220 6.37 -82.79 2.42
C LYS A 220 6.86 -83.65 3.58
N VAL A 221 6.92 -83.11 4.79
CA VAL A 221 7.24 -83.88 6.02
C VAL A 221 6.16 -84.93 6.28
N LEU A 222 4.88 -84.58 6.21
CA LEU A 222 3.76 -85.52 6.40
C LEU A 222 3.75 -86.65 5.34
N SER A 223 4.03 -86.30 4.08
CA SER A 223 4.17 -87.29 2.99
C SER A 223 5.37 -88.23 3.22
N LEU A 224 6.53 -87.69 3.61
CA LEU A 224 7.72 -88.50 3.93
C LEU A 224 7.51 -89.37 5.18
N MET A 225 6.80 -88.87 6.20
CA MET A 225 6.42 -89.66 7.38
C MET A 225 5.49 -90.80 6.99
N SER A 226 4.46 -90.55 6.19
CA SER A 226 3.56 -91.60 5.67
C SER A 226 4.32 -92.67 4.88
N GLN A 227 5.21 -92.26 3.96
CA GLN A 227 6.07 -93.17 3.18
C GLN A 227 7.09 -93.94 4.03
N ALA A 228 7.52 -93.38 5.16
CA ALA A 228 8.40 -94.06 6.11
C ALA A 228 7.60 -95.08 6.94
N SER A 229 6.44 -94.70 7.48
CA SER A 229 5.53 -95.59 8.22
C SER A 229 5.06 -96.76 7.37
N GLN A 230 4.71 -96.54 6.10
CA GLN A 230 4.27 -97.62 5.20
C GLN A 230 5.41 -98.59 4.90
N ARG A 231 6.62 -98.11 4.57
CA ARG A 231 7.82 -98.97 4.47
C ARG A 231 8.17 -99.69 5.77
N HIS A 232 7.77 -99.16 6.93
CA HIS A 232 7.96 -99.82 8.23
C HIS A 232 6.94 -100.94 8.49
N GLN A 233 5.77 -100.90 7.85
CA GLN A 233 4.74 -101.95 7.87
C GLN A 233 5.03 -103.03 6.81
N ASP A 234 5.40 -102.62 5.59
CA ASP A 234 5.80 -103.52 4.50
C ASP A 234 7.10 -104.31 4.82
N SER A 235 7.86 -103.87 5.83
CA SER A 235 9.10 -104.49 6.29
C SER A 235 8.94 -105.34 7.58
N GLN A 236 7.73 -105.85 7.87
CA GLN A 236 7.45 -106.64 9.08
C GLN A 236 7.91 -108.12 8.99
N GLU A 237 9.17 -108.38 8.64
CA GLU A 237 9.87 -109.64 8.98
C GLU A 237 11.12 -109.35 9.86
N PRO A 238 11.30 -110.05 10.99
CA PRO A 238 12.37 -109.75 11.95
C PRO A 238 13.72 -110.43 11.61
N GLY A 239 14.55 -109.77 10.81
CA GLY A 239 15.93 -110.21 10.49
C GLY A 239 17.03 -109.54 11.35
N PRO A 240 17.70 -110.25 12.28
CA PRO A 240 18.67 -109.64 13.20
C PRO A 240 20.12 -109.58 12.64
N CYS A 241 20.44 -108.52 11.89
CA CYS A 241 21.79 -108.32 11.33
C CYS A 241 22.69 -107.40 12.18
N ARG A 242 23.69 -107.99 12.86
CA ARG A 242 24.88 -107.29 13.39
C ARG A 242 25.73 -106.71 12.25
N ILE A 243 26.37 -105.56 12.47
CA ILE A 243 27.70 -105.09 11.95
C ILE A 243 27.83 -103.59 12.30
N HIS A 244 28.94 -103.01 12.75
CA HIS A 244 30.14 -103.50 13.48
C HIS A 244 30.73 -102.29 14.26
N THR A 245 31.55 -102.53 15.28
CA THR A 245 32.23 -101.45 16.02
C THR A 245 33.38 -100.85 15.20
N GLY A 246 33.45 -99.51 15.07
CA GLY A 246 34.45 -98.84 14.22
C GLY A 246 34.90 -97.47 14.75
N ILE A 247 35.70 -97.44 15.82
CA ILE A 247 36.24 -96.20 16.41
C ILE A 247 37.37 -95.64 15.54
N LYS A 248 37.29 -94.37 15.15
CA LYS A 248 38.47 -93.55 14.82
C LYS A 248 38.32 -92.10 15.33
N THR A 249 39.21 -91.72 16.23
CA THR A 249 39.33 -90.37 16.80
C THR A 249 40.53 -89.63 16.21
N ALA A 250 40.30 -88.43 15.66
CA ALA A 250 41.31 -87.41 15.40
C ALA A 250 40.58 -86.05 15.46
N LYS A 251 40.81 -85.19 16.46
CA LYS A 251 42.01 -84.36 16.70
C LYS A 251 42.26 -83.30 15.62
N TYR A 252 41.77 -82.08 15.90
CA TYR A 252 42.54 -80.87 15.71
C TYR A 252 42.41 -79.98 16.98
N LEU A 253 43.27 -78.97 17.12
CA LEU A 253 43.54 -78.17 18.32
C LEU A 253 43.07 -76.70 18.08
N GLU A 254 42.64 -75.91 19.09
CA GLU A 254 43.45 -74.99 19.94
C GLU A 254 44.12 -73.84 19.14
N MET A 255 44.15 -72.57 19.56
CA MET A 255 43.57 -71.86 20.75
C MET A 255 42.14 -71.35 20.42
N ASP A 256 41.48 -70.25 20.84
CA ASP A 256 41.62 -69.07 21.75
C ASP A 256 40.24 -68.87 22.45
N ALA A 257 39.99 -68.20 23.59
CA ALA A 257 40.43 -66.92 24.19
C ALA A 257 39.76 -65.66 23.58
N LEU A 258 39.29 -64.64 24.33
CA LEU A 258 39.16 -64.44 25.78
C LEU A 258 37.91 -63.56 26.11
N GLU A 259 37.46 -63.56 27.39
CA GLU A 259 36.56 -62.59 28.09
C GLU A 259 35.21 -62.17 27.44
N HIS A 260 34.04 -62.45 28.02
CA HIS A 260 33.44 -62.01 29.31
C HIS A 260 33.00 -60.53 29.38
N VAL A 261 31.67 -60.32 29.52
CA VAL A 261 30.99 -59.56 30.61
C VAL A 261 29.56 -59.19 30.16
N ALA A 262 28.57 -59.53 30.98
CA ALA A 262 27.25 -58.87 31.04
C ALA A 262 27.09 -58.32 32.47
N PRO A 263 26.25 -57.28 32.71
CA PRO A 263 24.98 -57.61 33.36
C PRO A 263 23.78 -56.63 33.17
N GLY A 264 22.57 -57.20 33.13
CA GLY A 264 21.33 -56.59 33.68
C GLY A 264 20.59 -55.51 32.86
N GLY A 265 19.29 -55.25 33.11
CA GLY A 265 18.34 -56.06 33.90
C GLY A 265 17.08 -55.32 34.40
N TRP A 266 15.91 -55.96 34.29
CA TRP A 266 14.59 -55.56 34.86
C TRP A 266 13.96 -54.28 34.22
N ARG A 267 12.64 -53.98 34.26
CA ARG A 267 11.51 -54.46 35.09
C ARG A 267 10.13 -54.28 34.39
N ARG A 268 9.25 -55.26 34.58
CA ARG A 268 7.76 -55.29 34.72
C ARG A 268 6.91 -54.00 34.44
N GLY A 269 5.79 -54.12 33.72
CA GLY A 269 4.70 -53.12 33.57
C GLY A 269 3.80 -52.95 34.83
N PRO A 270 2.53 -52.44 34.74
CA PRO A 270 1.55 -52.57 33.64
C PRO A 270 0.80 -51.26 33.26
N GLY A 271 -0.25 -51.34 32.42
CA GLY A 271 -1.19 -50.23 32.20
C GLY A 271 -2.27 -50.47 31.13
N SER A 272 -3.41 -51.08 31.51
CA SER A 272 -4.62 -51.12 30.69
C SER A 272 -5.66 -50.14 31.22
N GLN A 273 -6.32 -49.37 30.34
CA GLN A 273 -7.65 -48.81 30.60
C GLN A 273 -8.53 -48.97 29.37
N GLN A 274 -9.80 -49.26 29.62
CA GLN A 274 -10.83 -49.62 28.64
C GLN A 274 -12.13 -48.94 29.07
N MET A 275 -12.59 -47.96 28.29
CA MET A 275 -13.92 -47.36 28.30
C MET A 275 -14.02 -46.58 26.98
N GLU A 276 -14.95 -46.75 26.05
CA GLU A 276 -16.39 -47.08 26.02
C GLU A 276 -17.12 -45.90 25.34
N LEU A 277 -18.05 -46.24 24.45
CA LEU A 277 -18.97 -45.30 23.82
C LEU A 277 -20.27 -45.24 24.65
N PRO A 278 -20.86 -44.05 24.82
CA PRO A 278 -22.31 -43.91 24.94
C PRO A 278 -22.90 -43.54 23.57
N ALA A 279 -24.03 -44.14 23.21
CA ALA A 279 -24.77 -43.83 21.98
C ALA A 279 -26.11 -43.13 22.29
N GLU A 280 -26.43 -42.14 21.45
CA GLU A 280 -27.74 -41.55 21.11
C GLU A 280 -28.78 -41.14 22.19
N GLY A 281 -29.53 -40.08 21.86
CA GLY A 281 -30.75 -39.70 22.58
C GLY A 281 -31.20 -38.24 22.36
N GLY A 282 -31.56 -37.84 21.13
CA GLY A 282 -31.92 -36.42 20.88
C GLY A 282 -32.31 -35.97 19.46
N HIS A 283 -32.93 -36.82 18.63
CA HIS A 283 -33.59 -36.38 17.38
C HIS A 283 -34.89 -35.58 17.75
N ILE A 284 -35.49 -34.70 16.92
CA ILE A 284 -35.54 -34.59 15.46
C ILE A 284 -35.60 -33.11 15.03
N CYS A 285 -34.86 -32.72 13.99
CA CYS A 285 -35.36 -31.81 12.93
C CYS A 285 -34.65 -32.07 11.59
N THR A 286 -34.62 -33.33 11.17
CA THR A 286 -34.05 -33.75 9.88
C THR A 286 -35.14 -33.79 8.81
N ALA A 287 -35.53 -32.62 8.31
CA ALA A 287 -36.36 -32.48 7.11
C ALA A 287 -35.76 -31.37 6.25
N HIS A 288 -35.40 -31.70 4.99
CA HIS A 288 -34.73 -30.80 4.03
C HIS A 288 -33.55 -30.01 4.60
N ARG A 289 -32.36 -30.64 4.64
CA ARG A 289 -31.10 -29.87 4.67
C ARG A 289 -30.78 -29.44 3.24
N GLY A 290 -31.36 -28.33 2.80
CA GLY A 290 -31.02 -27.73 1.51
C GLY A 290 -29.58 -27.23 1.50
N GLN A 291 -29.00 -27.12 0.30
CA GLN A 291 -27.78 -26.32 0.11
C GLN A 291 -28.20 -24.86 -0.12
N GLY A 292 -28.83 -24.24 0.89
CA GLY A 292 -29.40 -22.90 0.79
C GLY A 292 -30.45 -22.58 1.87
N ASP A 293 -30.08 -22.79 3.14
CA ASP A 293 -30.91 -22.42 4.30
C ASP A 293 -30.10 -21.56 5.29
N LEU A 294 -30.55 -20.33 5.53
CA LEU A 294 -30.01 -19.36 6.47
C LEU A 294 -30.55 -19.62 7.88
N GLN A 295 -29.67 -19.68 8.89
CA GLN A 295 -30.06 -19.95 10.28
C GLN A 295 -29.80 -18.76 11.19
N CYS A 296 -30.78 -18.41 12.03
CA CYS A 296 -30.62 -17.39 13.07
C CYS A 296 -29.73 -17.91 14.20
N PRO A 297 -28.60 -17.26 14.53
CA PRO A 297 -27.68 -17.77 15.56
C PRO A 297 -28.23 -17.63 16.99
N HIS A 298 -29.30 -16.86 17.21
CA HIS A 298 -29.87 -16.60 18.53
C HIS A 298 -31.01 -17.56 18.93
N CYS A 299 -31.89 -17.92 17.98
CA CYS A 299 -33.00 -18.87 18.23
C CYS A 299 -32.96 -20.14 17.37
N LEU A 300 -31.90 -20.33 16.57
CA LEU A 300 -31.68 -21.49 15.67
C LEU A 300 -32.77 -21.73 14.61
N ARG A 301 -33.68 -20.76 14.40
CA ARG A 301 -34.70 -20.81 13.36
C ARG A 301 -34.08 -20.73 11.96
N CYS A 302 -34.48 -21.65 11.09
CA CYS A 302 -34.06 -21.70 9.68
C CYS A 302 -35.03 -20.94 8.76
N PHE A 303 -34.48 -20.42 7.67
CA PHE A 303 -35.13 -19.69 6.57
C PHE A 303 -34.47 -20.17 5.27
N SER A 304 -35.20 -20.38 4.18
CA SER A 304 -34.53 -20.70 2.89
C SER A 304 -33.82 -19.46 2.31
N ASP A 305 -32.86 -19.65 1.40
CA ASP A 305 -32.14 -18.55 0.73
C ASP A 305 -33.08 -17.52 0.07
N GLU A 306 -34.24 -17.97 -0.45
CA GLU A 306 -35.29 -17.11 -1.02
C GLU A 306 -35.95 -16.17 0.02
N GLN A 307 -35.79 -16.45 1.32
CA GLN A 307 -36.38 -15.70 2.43
C GLN A 307 -35.41 -14.70 3.07
N GLY A 308 -34.31 -14.33 2.39
CA GLY A 308 -33.26 -13.45 2.93
C GLY A 308 -33.74 -12.15 3.58
N GLU A 309 -34.76 -11.47 3.03
CA GLU A 309 -35.32 -10.26 3.67
C GLU A 309 -36.06 -10.57 4.98
N ALA A 310 -36.76 -11.69 5.06
CA ALA A 310 -37.44 -12.13 6.27
C ALA A 310 -36.44 -12.58 7.35
N PHE A 311 -35.35 -13.22 6.94
CA PHE A 311 -34.21 -13.54 7.81
C PHE A 311 -33.57 -12.27 8.39
N LEU A 312 -33.25 -11.27 7.57
CA LEU A 312 -32.66 -10.00 8.02
C LEU A 312 -33.58 -9.24 8.98
N ARG A 313 -34.89 -9.19 8.69
CA ARG A 313 -35.88 -8.59 9.59
C ARG A 313 -35.95 -9.33 10.92
N HIS A 314 -36.00 -10.66 10.87
CA HIS A 314 -35.97 -11.50 12.06
C HIS A 314 -34.70 -11.32 12.90
N LEU A 315 -33.52 -11.12 12.29
CA LEU A 315 -32.30 -10.78 13.05
C LEU A 315 -32.44 -9.44 13.80
N SER A 316 -33.11 -8.43 13.23
CA SER A 316 -33.36 -7.16 13.92
C SER A 316 -34.40 -7.23 15.05
N GLU A 317 -35.24 -8.26 15.04
CA GLU A 317 -36.26 -8.54 16.07
C GLU A 317 -35.77 -9.51 17.15
N CYS A 318 -34.91 -10.48 16.79
CA CYS A 318 -34.41 -11.55 17.66
C CYS A 318 -33.17 -11.17 18.49
N CYS A 319 -32.65 -9.95 18.30
CA CYS A 319 -31.49 -9.39 19.00
C CYS A 319 -31.88 -8.27 20.00
N GLN A 320 -33.15 -8.25 20.43
CA GLN A 320 -33.70 -7.36 21.46
C GLN A 320 -34.11 -8.18 22.69
#